data_AF-A0A151S1W9-F1
#
_entry.id   AF-A0A151S1W9-F1
#
_cell.length_a   1.000
_cell.length_b   1.000
_cell.length_c   1.000
_cell.angle_alpha   90.00
_cell.angle_beta   90.00
_cell.angle_gamma   90.00
#
_symmetry.space_group_name_H-M   'P 1'
#
loop_
_entity.id
_entity.type
_entity.pdbx_description
1 polymer ?
#
loop_
_entity_poly.entity_id
_entity_poly.type
_entity_poly.pdbx_seq_one_letter_code
_entity_poly.pdbx_strand_id
1 'polypeptide(L)'
;DFSFNLISVSKLTKSLSCKFTFSDSDCQIQDSHSMRMIGAAKLKSGLYAMVPNDQSNLVQHCINNFFTYDFDLWHMRLGHLSHEKLNIIKNLYPHIECNKTTNPCEICHLAKQKRLPFSDSVNTSVEFFDLVLVDIWGPLSIPSIFGHRYILTIVEDKSRFTWIYLMKQKFETSNLLKNFVSLIHTQKNKNKKY
;
A
#
# COMPACT_ATOMS: atom_id res chain seq x y z
N ASP A 1 5.62 28.50 44.60
CA ASP A 1 5.42 28.59 43.15
C ASP A 1 3.95 28.48 42.79
N PHE A 2 3.43 29.45 42.02
CA PHE A 2 2.05 29.48 41.56
C PHE A 2 1.99 28.87 40.16
N SER A 3 1.44 27.66 40.02
CA SER A 3 1.44 26.85 38.79
C SER A 3 0.08 26.81 38.08
N PHE A 4 -0.60 27.95 37.97
CA PHE A 4 -1.88 28.05 37.27
C PHE A 4 -1.80 28.95 36.04
N ASN A 5 -2.44 28.52 34.95
CA ASN A 5 -2.68 29.36 33.79
C ASN A 5 -3.88 30.28 34.09
N LEU A 6 -3.64 31.60 34.13
CA LEU A 6 -4.69 32.58 34.41
C LEU A 6 -5.31 33.09 33.12
N ILE A 7 -6.64 33.20 33.11
CA ILE A 7 -7.41 33.80 32.03
C ILE A 7 -7.85 35.20 32.44
N SER A 8 -7.53 36.20 31.62
CA SER A 8 -8.02 37.56 31.82
C SER A 8 -9.46 37.70 31.30
N VAL A 9 -10.41 37.89 32.22
CA VAL A 9 -11.84 38.08 31.88
C VAL A 9 -12.02 39.25 30.92
N SER A 10 -11.39 40.39 31.20
CA SER A 10 -11.54 41.61 30.38
C SER A 10 -10.99 41.46 28.96
N LYS A 11 -9.96 40.65 28.77
CA LYS A 11 -9.41 40.36 27.44
C LYS A 11 -10.31 39.38 26.69
N LEU A 12 -10.82 38.36 27.38
CA LEU A 12 -11.68 37.33 26.78
C LEU A 12 -13.03 37.89 26.33
N THR A 13 -13.67 38.73 27.15
CA THR A 13 -14.97 39.34 26.83
C THR A 13 -14.88 40.27 25.62
N LYS A 14 -13.76 41.00 25.47
CA LYS A 14 -13.50 41.85 24.29
C LYS A 14 -13.25 41.05 23.02
N SER A 15 -12.57 39.90 23.11
CA SER A 15 -12.21 39.11 21.92
C SER A 15 -13.34 38.24 21.40
N LEU A 16 -14.14 37.65 22.31
CA LEU A 16 -15.14 36.63 21.94
C LEU A 16 -16.59 37.12 22.07
N SER A 17 -16.82 38.39 22.46
CA SER A 17 -18.16 38.91 22.74
C SER A 17 -18.96 37.98 23.66
N CYS A 18 -18.35 37.56 24.77
CA CYS A 18 -18.95 36.65 25.74
C CYS A 18 -19.25 37.36 27.07
N LYS A 19 -20.18 36.79 27.84
CA LYS A 19 -20.59 37.26 29.16
C LYS A 19 -20.23 36.21 30.21
N PHE A 20 -19.74 36.69 31.35
CA PHE A 20 -19.47 35.88 32.53
C PHE A 20 -20.56 36.15 33.58
N THR A 21 -21.13 35.07 34.12
CA THR A 21 -22.08 35.12 35.23
C THR A 21 -21.48 34.32 36.39
N PHE A 22 -21.21 34.97 37.51
CA PHE A 22 -20.60 34.34 38.68
C PHE A 22 -21.66 34.04 39.74
N SER A 23 -21.60 32.83 40.26
CA SER A 23 -22.33 32.34 41.43
C SER A 23 -21.35 32.12 42.58
N ASP A 24 -21.88 31.78 43.76
CA ASP A 24 -21.09 31.41 44.94
C ASP A 24 -20.20 30.17 44.73
N SER A 25 -20.57 29.29 43.78
CA SER A 25 -19.96 27.97 43.58
C SER A 25 -19.47 27.73 42.16
N ASP A 26 -19.96 28.48 41.18
CA ASP A 26 -19.63 28.31 39.76
C ASP A 26 -19.60 29.63 38.99
N CYS A 27 -19.11 29.57 37.76
CA CYS A 27 -19.10 30.66 36.81
C CYS A 27 -19.49 30.12 35.44
N GLN A 28 -20.45 30.79 34.79
CA GLN A 28 -20.94 30.43 33.47
C GLN A 28 -20.44 31.44 32.44
N ILE A 29 -19.97 30.93 31.31
CA ILE A 29 -19.48 31.72 30.17
C ILE A 29 -20.43 31.49 29.00
N GLN A 30 -21.13 32.54 28.59
CA GLN A 30 -22.13 32.47 27.52
C GLN A 30 -21.78 33.43 26.39
N ASP A 31 -22.15 33.07 25.17
CA ASP A 31 -22.13 33.97 24.03
C ASP A 31 -23.12 35.12 24.28
N SER A 32 -22.70 36.37 24.08
CA SER A 32 -23.54 37.51 24.44
C SER A 32 -24.77 37.68 23.54
N HIS A 33 -24.72 37.16 22.30
CA HIS A 33 -25.80 37.32 21.33
C HIS A 33 -26.80 36.17 21.38
N SER A 34 -26.29 34.93 21.33
CA SER A 34 -27.10 33.72 21.29
C SER A 34 -27.45 33.15 22.67
N MET A 35 -26.84 33.67 23.75
CA MET A 35 -26.94 33.12 25.10
C MET A 35 -26.49 31.65 25.23
N ARG A 36 -25.82 31.12 24.20
CA ARG A 36 -25.31 29.76 24.20
C ARG A 36 -24.18 29.60 25.21
N MET A 37 -24.22 28.53 25.99
CA MET A 37 -23.12 28.12 26.88
C MET A 37 -21.85 27.82 26.07
N ILE A 38 -20.78 28.59 26.31
CA ILE A 38 -19.45 28.41 25.73
C ILE A 38 -18.54 27.64 26.69
N GLY A 39 -18.74 27.82 28.00
CA GLY A 39 -17.99 27.09 29.02
C GLY A 39 -18.50 27.35 30.42
N ALA A 40 -18.03 26.54 31.37
CA ALA A 40 -18.29 26.73 32.79
C ALA A 40 -16.99 26.56 33.58
N ALA A 41 -16.92 27.22 34.72
CA ALA A 41 -15.85 27.08 35.70
C ALA A 41 -16.46 26.82 37.08
N LYS A 42 -15.79 26.03 37.91
CA LYS A 42 -16.21 25.74 39.30
C LYS A 42 -15.23 26.34 40.29
N LEU A 43 -15.75 26.82 41.41
CA LEU A 43 -14.92 27.34 42.49
C LEU A 43 -14.09 26.20 43.09
N LYS A 44 -12.76 26.34 43.03
CA LYS A 44 -11.79 25.42 43.60
C LYS A 44 -10.69 26.23 44.28
N SER A 45 -10.61 26.12 45.60
CA SER A 45 -9.58 26.78 46.42
C SER A 45 -9.48 28.29 46.17
N GLY A 46 -10.62 28.98 46.05
CA GLY A 46 -10.70 30.44 45.83
C GLY A 46 -10.53 30.90 44.39
N LEU A 47 -10.38 29.98 43.43
CA LEU A 47 -10.29 30.27 41.99
C LEU A 47 -11.40 29.57 41.22
N TYR A 48 -11.93 30.20 40.18
CA TYR A 48 -12.85 29.53 39.25
C TYR A 48 -12.04 28.74 38.21
N ALA A 49 -11.99 27.42 38.37
CA ALA A 49 -11.29 26.52 37.46
C ALA A 49 -12.23 26.06 36.35
N MET A 50 -11.83 26.25 35.09
CA MET A 50 -12.60 25.79 33.92
C MET A 50 -12.87 24.29 34.02
N VAL A 51 -14.14 23.91 33.90
CA VAL A 51 -14.55 22.52 33.81
C VAL A 51 -14.28 22.08 32.38
N PRO A 52 -13.43 21.05 32.14
CA PRO A 52 -13.34 20.45 30.82
C PRO A 52 -14.75 20.02 30.41
N ASN A 53 -15.21 20.43 29.24
CA ASN A 53 -16.46 19.90 28.70
C ASN A 53 -16.23 18.40 28.40
N ASP A 54 -16.57 17.54 29.35
CA ASP A 54 -16.81 16.12 29.12
C ASP A 54 -18.15 15.94 28.38
N GLN A 55 -18.33 16.70 27.29
CA GLN A 55 -19.39 16.44 26.33
C GLN A 55 -18.83 15.50 25.27
N SER A 56 -18.78 14.23 25.65
CA SER A 56 -19.18 13.17 24.73
C SER A 56 -20.55 13.56 24.15
N ASN A 57 -20.68 13.49 22.81
CA ASN A 57 -21.88 13.79 22.01
C ASN A 57 -22.09 15.24 21.54
N LEU A 58 -21.12 15.79 20.82
CA LEU A 58 -21.45 16.68 19.70
C LEU A 58 -20.88 16.13 18.40
N VAL A 59 -21.80 15.79 17.51
CA VAL A 59 -21.58 15.40 16.12
C VAL A 59 -20.75 16.49 15.44
N GLN A 60 -19.45 16.25 15.28
CA GLN A 60 -18.62 16.99 14.35
C GLN A 60 -18.32 16.05 13.19
N HIS A 61 -18.96 16.35 12.05
CA HIS A 61 -18.49 15.98 10.71
C HIS A 61 -17.13 16.64 10.46
N CYS A 62 -16.11 16.12 11.13
CA CYS A 62 -14.75 16.07 10.64
C CYS A 62 -14.39 14.58 10.66
N ILE A 63 -13.59 14.13 9.71
CA ILE A 63 -13.16 12.75 9.57
C ILE A 63 -12.37 12.37 10.82
N ASN A 64 -13.07 11.98 11.88
CA ASN A 64 -12.52 11.22 12.98
C ASN A 64 -12.29 9.83 12.39
N ASN A 65 -11.10 9.64 11.84
CA ASN A 65 -10.48 8.35 11.97
C ASN A 65 -10.42 8.07 13.48
N PHE A 66 -11.44 7.37 13.98
CA PHE A 66 -11.34 6.58 15.20
C PHE A 66 -10.28 5.51 14.94
N PHE A 67 -9.01 5.90 14.91
CA PHE A 67 -7.96 4.96 15.21
C PHE A 67 -8.04 4.74 16.70
N THR A 68 -8.51 3.56 17.07
CA THR A 68 -8.19 2.96 18.36
C THR A 68 -6.72 3.22 18.66
N TYR A 69 -6.44 4.00 19.69
CA TYR A 69 -5.09 4.17 20.21
C TYR A 69 -4.61 2.86 20.80
N ASP A 70 -4.05 1.97 19.97
CA ASP A 70 -3.14 0.92 20.41
C ASP A 70 -2.49 0.26 19.17
N PHE A 71 -1.18 0.01 19.21
CA PHE A 71 -0.27 -0.51 18.16
C PHE A 71 0.14 0.39 16.99
N ASP A 72 -0.80 1.04 16.31
CA ASP A 72 -0.55 1.38 14.90
C ASP A 72 0.24 2.67 14.65
N LEU A 73 0.38 3.58 15.61
CA LEU A 73 0.95 4.90 15.30
C LEU A 73 2.41 4.84 14.86
N TRP A 74 3.26 4.13 15.60
CA TRP A 74 4.68 3.98 15.24
C TRP A 74 4.88 3.02 14.08
N HIS A 75 4.04 1.99 13.96
CA HIS A 75 3.98 1.14 12.77
C HIS A 75 3.72 1.96 11.51
N MET A 76 2.72 2.85 11.52
CA MET A 76 2.36 3.76 10.43
C MET A 76 3.44 4.82 10.16
N ARG A 77 3.90 5.53 11.21
CA ARG A 77 4.92 6.60 11.10
C ARG A 77 6.24 6.10 10.52
N LEU A 78 6.61 4.86 10.80
CA LEU A 78 7.85 4.24 10.32
C LEU A 78 7.66 3.43 9.03
N GLY A 79 6.55 3.68 8.30
CA GLY A 79 6.33 3.07 6.99
C GLY A 79 5.99 1.58 7.05
N HIS A 80 5.06 1.21 7.94
CA HIS A 80 4.60 -0.17 8.11
C HIS A 80 5.70 -1.16 8.52
N LEU A 81 6.59 -0.68 9.39
CA LEU A 81 7.71 -1.45 9.91
C LEU A 81 7.23 -2.72 10.62
N SER A 82 7.95 -3.85 10.44
CA SER A 82 7.54 -5.12 11.05
C SER A 82 7.54 -5.03 12.57
N HIS A 83 6.67 -5.83 13.21
CA HIS A 83 6.57 -5.85 14.66
C HIS A 83 7.89 -6.20 15.36
N GLU A 84 8.65 -7.13 14.78
CA GLU A 84 10.00 -7.49 15.27
C GLU A 84 10.93 -6.28 15.32
N LYS A 85 10.93 -5.45 14.27
CA LYS A 85 11.76 -4.24 14.19
C LYS A 85 11.24 -3.16 15.14
N LEU A 86 9.93 -3.02 15.31
CA LEU A 86 9.34 -2.12 16.29
C LEU A 86 9.71 -2.51 17.73
N ASN A 87 9.80 -3.81 18.03
CA ASN A 87 10.24 -4.29 19.35
C ASN A 87 11.71 -3.94 19.61
N ILE A 88 12.58 -4.01 18.60
CA ILE A 88 13.98 -3.55 18.73
C ILE A 88 14.01 -2.05 19.05
N ILE A 89 13.23 -1.25 18.34
CA ILE A 89 13.16 0.21 18.57
C ILE A 89 12.63 0.52 19.97
N LYS A 90 11.60 -0.19 20.44
CA LYS A 90 11.06 -0.05 21.80
C LYS A 90 12.13 -0.31 22.87
N ASN A 91 12.99 -1.32 22.67
CA ASN A 91 14.07 -1.63 23.60
C ASN A 91 15.13 -0.50 23.67
N LEU A 92 15.35 0.20 22.57
CA LEU A 92 16.28 1.35 22.51
C LEU A 92 15.65 2.64 23.05
N TYR A 93 14.33 2.77 22.92
CA TYR A 93 13.57 3.98 23.24
C TYR A 93 12.32 3.62 24.04
N PRO A 94 12.42 3.52 25.38
CA PRO A 94 11.34 3.03 26.24
C PRO A 94 10.06 3.88 26.23
N HIS A 95 10.14 5.12 25.74
CA HIS A 95 9.01 6.04 25.56
C HIS A 95 8.14 5.70 24.33
N ILE A 96 8.58 4.79 23.48
CA ILE A 96 7.83 4.31 22.33
C ILE A 96 6.92 3.17 22.79
N GLU A 97 5.65 3.48 23.00
CA GLU A 97 4.62 2.48 23.29
C GLU A 97 4.24 1.73 21.99
N CYS A 98 4.71 0.49 21.90
CA CYS A 98 4.28 -0.48 20.90
C CYS A 98 3.63 -1.66 21.64
N ASN A 99 2.30 -1.71 21.64
CA ASN A 99 1.51 -2.82 22.19
C ASN A 99 1.02 -3.68 21.05
N LYS A 100 1.48 -4.93 20.93
CA LYS A 100 1.05 -5.85 19.88
C LYS A 100 -0.48 -5.92 19.83
N THR A 101 -1.12 -5.32 18.82
CA THR A 101 -2.55 -5.58 18.60
C THR A 101 -2.74 -7.01 18.13
N THR A 102 -3.87 -7.57 18.51
CA THR A 102 -4.34 -8.88 18.02
C THR A 102 -4.73 -8.82 16.54
N ASN A 103 -5.08 -7.63 16.04
CA ASN A 103 -5.54 -7.43 14.67
C ASN A 103 -4.39 -7.07 13.74
N PRO A 104 -4.25 -7.74 12.59
CA PRO A 104 -3.20 -7.44 11.65
C PRO A 104 -3.50 -6.19 10.81
N CYS A 105 -2.45 -5.47 10.40
CA CYS A 105 -2.57 -4.28 9.56
C CYS A 105 -3.02 -4.63 8.12
N GLU A 106 -4.18 -4.13 7.70
CA GLU A 106 -4.75 -4.37 6.37
C GLU A 106 -3.82 -3.90 5.23
N ILE A 107 -3.22 -2.71 5.37
CA ILE A 107 -2.29 -2.16 4.37
C ILE A 107 -1.06 -3.06 4.21
N CYS A 108 -0.52 -3.57 5.31
CA CYS A 108 0.58 -4.54 5.25
C CYS A 108 0.18 -5.80 4.49
N HIS A 109 -1.02 -6.31 4.74
CA HIS A 109 -1.52 -7.50 4.06
C HIS A 109 -1.60 -7.29 2.56
N LEU A 110 -2.24 -6.21 2.13
CA LEU A 110 -2.38 -5.89 0.70
C LEU A 110 -1.03 -5.62 0.04
N ALA A 111 -0.15 -4.85 0.69
CA ALA A 111 1.16 -4.50 0.12
C ALA A 111 2.14 -5.68 0.09
N LYS A 112 2.05 -6.62 1.05
CA LYS A 112 2.95 -7.78 1.15
C LYS A 112 2.31 -9.07 0.65
N GLN A 113 1.10 -9.01 0.09
CA GLN A 113 0.42 -10.17 -0.45
C GLN A 113 1.27 -10.76 -1.58
N LYS A 114 1.81 -11.95 -1.34
CA LYS A 114 2.47 -12.72 -2.39
C LYS A 114 1.43 -13.55 -3.09
N ARG A 115 1.54 -13.65 -4.41
CA ARG A 115 0.83 -14.68 -5.17
C ARG A 115 1.22 -16.04 -4.60
N LEU A 116 0.25 -16.91 -4.37
CA LEU A 116 0.53 -18.30 -3.97
C LEU A 116 1.43 -18.97 -5.03
N PRO A 117 2.29 -19.92 -4.62
CA PRO A 117 3.06 -20.71 -5.56
C PRO A 117 2.14 -21.32 -6.63
N PHE A 118 2.61 -21.33 -7.87
CA PHE A 118 1.94 -22.06 -8.92
C PHE A 118 2.13 -23.55 -8.68
N SER A 119 1.09 -24.35 -8.92
CA SER A 119 1.24 -25.80 -9.02
C SER A 119 2.17 -26.15 -10.19
N ASP A 120 2.91 -27.24 -10.06
CA ASP A 120 3.72 -27.76 -11.16
C ASP A 120 2.84 -28.05 -12.38
N SER A 121 3.31 -27.64 -13.57
CA SER A 121 2.60 -27.91 -14.82
C SER A 121 2.79 -29.37 -15.22
N VAL A 122 1.68 -30.08 -15.46
CA VAL A 122 1.68 -31.49 -15.93
C VAL A 122 1.77 -31.59 -17.47
N ASN A 123 1.84 -30.45 -18.18
CA ASN A 123 1.91 -30.43 -19.64
C ASN A 123 3.33 -30.76 -20.11
N THR A 124 3.60 -32.04 -20.38
CA THR A 124 4.79 -32.50 -21.08
C THR A 124 4.39 -33.21 -22.37
N SER A 125 5.04 -32.87 -23.48
CA SER A 125 4.81 -33.55 -24.76
C SER A 125 5.18 -35.04 -24.68
N VAL A 126 4.33 -35.89 -25.28
CA VAL A 126 4.55 -37.33 -25.32
C VAL A 126 5.45 -37.67 -26.50
N GLU A 127 5.07 -37.20 -27.70
CA GLU A 127 5.78 -37.41 -28.96
C GLU A 127 6.51 -36.16 -29.45
N PHE A 128 7.46 -36.34 -30.38
CA PHE A 128 8.17 -35.23 -31.01
C PHE A 128 7.23 -34.36 -31.85
N PHE A 129 7.34 -33.04 -31.67
CA PHE A 129 6.53 -32.03 -32.34
C PHE A 129 5.03 -32.07 -32.00
N ASP A 130 4.64 -32.62 -30.85
CA ASP A 130 3.28 -32.45 -30.31
C ASP A 130 3.02 -31.01 -29.89
N LEU A 131 4.03 -30.38 -29.28
CA LEU A 131 4.01 -28.98 -28.91
C LEU A 131 5.30 -28.30 -29.40
N VAL A 132 5.10 -27.16 -30.06
CA VAL A 132 6.18 -26.28 -30.48
C VAL A 132 5.89 -24.89 -29.93
N LEU A 133 6.85 -24.36 -29.19
CA LEU A 133 6.81 -23.01 -28.64
C LEU A 133 7.49 -22.07 -29.62
N VAL A 134 6.79 -21.01 -30.01
CA VAL A 134 7.29 -20.02 -30.97
C VAL A 134 7.30 -18.66 -30.29
N ASP A 135 8.43 -17.97 -30.35
CA ASP A 135 8.58 -16.62 -29.84
C ASP A 135 9.34 -15.72 -30.83
N ILE A 136 9.03 -14.42 -30.82
CA ILE A 136 9.71 -13.42 -31.63
C ILE A 136 10.29 -12.37 -30.70
N TRP A 137 11.61 -12.27 -30.72
CA TRP A 137 12.35 -11.28 -29.97
C TRP A 137 12.75 -10.08 -30.85
N GLY A 138 12.63 -8.86 -30.32
CA GLY A 138 13.06 -7.63 -30.99
C GLY A 138 11.97 -6.54 -31.07
N PRO A 139 12.29 -5.38 -31.67
CA PRO A 139 13.53 -5.08 -32.41
C PRO A 139 14.75 -4.89 -31.49
N LEU A 140 15.89 -5.47 -31.89
CA LEU A 140 17.19 -5.21 -31.27
C LEU A 140 17.57 -3.73 -31.50
N SER A 141 18.05 -3.07 -30.45
CA SER A 141 18.51 -1.68 -30.49
C SER A 141 19.66 -1.51 -31.47
N ILE A 142 20.55 -2.49 -31.53
CA ILE A 142 21.69 -2.55 -32.46
C ILE A 142 21.42 -3.71 -33.43
N PRO A 143 21.37 -3.46 -34.76
CA PRO A 143 21.22 -4.52 -35.73
C PRO A 143 22.46 -5.41 -35.79
N SER A 144 22.29 -6.66 -36.20
CA SER A 144 23.42 -7.52 -36.55
C SER A 144 24.21 -6.97 -37.75
N ILE A 145 25.38 -7.54 -38.03
CA ILE A 145 26.25 -7.18 -39.17
C ILE A 145 25.49 -7.15 -40.50
N PHE A 146 24.51 -8.05 -40.66
CA PHE A 146 23.68 -8.16 -41.88
C PHE A 146 22.34 -7.41 -41.80
N GLY A 147 22.12 -6.59 -40.77
CA GLY A 147 20.93 -5.76 -40.63
C GLY A 147 19.72 -6.44 -39.98
N HIS A 148 19.86 -7.67 -39.47
CA HIS A 148 18.76 -8.34 -38.75
C HIS A 148 18.51 -7.66 -37.40
N ARG A 149 17.22 -7.49 -37.07
CA ARG A 149 16.74 -6.82 -35.86
C ARG A 149 15.77 -7.66 -35.06
N TYR A 150 15.29 -8.77 -35.61
CA TYR A 150 14.38 -9.68 -34.94
C TYR A 150 14.96 -11.09 -34.94
N ILE A 151 14.61 -11.86 -33.91
CA ILE A 151 14.99 -13.25 -33.76
C ILE A 151 13.71 -14.05 -33.57
N LEU A 152 13.45 -14.99 -34.46
CA LEU A 152 12.39 -15.99 -34.29
C LEU A 152 13.01 -17.23 -33.65
N THR A 153 12.53 -17.60 -32.48
CA THR A 153 12.90 -18.83 -31.78
C THR A 153 11.75 -19.82 -31.88
N ILE A 154 12.08 -21.04 -32.27
CA ILE A 154 11.14 -22.16 -32.33
C ILE A 154 11.72 -23.28 -31.49
N VAL A 155 11.04 -23.68 -30.43
CA VAL A 155 11.50 -24.69 -29.48
C VAL A 155 10.55 -25.88 -29.50
N GLU A 156 11.07 -27.07 -29.78
CA GLU A 156 10.30 -28.31 -29.66
C GLU A 156 10.29 -28.78 -28.21
N ASP A 157 9.10 -29.04 -27.66
CA ASP A 157 8.93 -29.23 -26.22
C ASP A 157 9.57 -30.52 -25.69
N LYS A 158 9.58 -31.61 -26.48
CA LYS A 158 10.10 -32.90 -26.04
C LYS A 158 11.62 -32.94 -25.95
N SER A 159 12.29 -32.56 -27.03
CA SER A 159 13.74 -32.61 -27.21
C SER A 159 14.46 -31.36 -26.74
N ARG A 160 13.71 -30.27 -26.52
CA ARG A 160 14.23 -28.92 -26.29
C ARG A 160 15.10 -28.40 -27.44
N PHE A 161 15.05 -29.05 -28.61
CA PHE A 161 15.75 -28.57 -29.79
C PHE A 161 15.18 -27.22 -30.20
N THR A 162 16.07 -26.27 -30.47
CA THR A 162 15.71 -24.89 -30.76
C THR A 162 16.23 -24.50 -32.14
N TRP A 163 15.34 -24.03 -33.01
CA TRP A 163 15.68 -23.36 -34.26
C TRP A 163 15.64 -21.85 -34.04
N ILE A 164 16.64 -21.16 -34.60
CA ILE A 164 16.78 -19.72 -34.52
C ILE A 164 16.85 -19.15 -35.94
N TYR A 165 15.98 -18.19 -36.23
CA TYR A 165 15.97 -17.46 -37.49
C TYR A 165 16.17 -15.97 -37.24
N LEU A 166 17.16 -15.39 -37.89
CA LEU A 166 17.39 -13.94 -37.86
C LEU A 166 16.55 -13.28 -38.95
N MET A 167 15.84 -12.20 -38.60
CA MET A 167 14.93 -11.49 -39.51
C MET A 167 15.22 -9.98 -39.49
N LYS A 168 15.02 -9.31 -40.63
CA LYS A 168 15.11 -7.85 -40.71
C LYS A 168 13.79 -7.20 -40.32
N GLN A 169 12.68 -7.84 -40.66
CA GLN A 169 11.31 -7.38 -40.42
C GLN A 169 10.44 -8.47 -39.81
N LYS A 170 9.47 -8.08 -38.98
CA LYS A 170 8.57 -9.03 -38.28
C LYS A 170 7.65 -9.81 -39.21
N PHE A 171 7.32 -9.28 -40.40
CA PHE A 171 6.44 -10.00 -41.34
C PHE A 171 7.11 -11.24 -41.95
N GLU A 172 8.44 -11.34 -41.94
CA GLU A 172 9.18 -12.50 -42.46
C GLU A 172 8.81 -13.79 -41.71
N THR A 173 8.35 -13.67 -40.46
CA THR A 173 7.92 -14.80 -39.62
C THR A 173 6.88 -15.68 -40.30
N SER A 174 5.91 -15.11 -41.02
CA SER A 174 4.84 -15.92 -41.63
C SER A 174 5.38 -16.92 -42.66
N ASN A 175 6.38 -16.50 -43.43
CA ASN A 175 7.00 -17.36 -44.44
C ASN A 175 7.95 -18.37 -43.80
N LEU A 176 8.72 -17.95 -42.78
CA LEU A 176 9.61 -18.83 -42.04
C LEU A 176 8.85 -19.96 -41.32
N LEU A 177 7.69 -19.66 -40.71
CA LEU A 177 6.85 -20.68 -40.08
C LEU A 177 6.27 -21.67 -41.08
N LYS A 178 5.80 -21.21 -42.26
CA LYS A 178 5.35 -22.11 -43.33
C LYS A 178 6.47 -23.05 -43.79
N ASN A 179 7.66 -22.50 -43.99
CA ASN A 179 8.85 -23.28 -44.38
C ASN A 179 9.24 -24.28 -43.29
N PHE A 180 9.20 -23.86 -42.02
CA PHE A 180 9.46 -24.73 -40.88
C PHE A 180 8.50 -25.92 -40.84
N VAL A 181 7.18 -25.68 -40.95
CA VAL A 181 6.16 -26.73 -40.97
C VAL A 181 6.40 -27.72 -42.13
N SER A 182 6.71 -27.21 -43.32
CA SER A 182 7.04 -28.07 -44.47
C SER A 182 8.29 -28.92 -44.24
N LEU A 183 9.32 -28.34 -43.62
CA LEU A 183 10.55 -29.04 -43.23
C LEU A 183 10.27 -30.18 -42.24
N ILE A 184 9.46 -29.92 -41.20
CA ILE A 184 9.09 -30.95 -40.21
C ILE A 184 8.27 -32.07 -40.85
N HIS A 185 7.29 -31.75 -41.70
CA HIS A 185 6.53 -32.77 -42.43
C HIS A 185 7.42 -33.66 -43.28
N THR A 186 8.42 -33.08 -43.95
CA THR A 186 9.37 -33.84 -44.78
C THR A 186 10.27 -34.73 -43.91
N GLN A 187 10.73 -34.23 -42.77
CA GLN A 187 11.58 -35.00 -41.85
C GLN A 187 10.82 -36.17 -41.21
N LYS A 188 9.59 -35.96 -40.73
CA LYS A 188 8.74 -37.03 -40.18
C LYS A 188 8.45 -38.13 -41.22
N ASN A 189 8.22 -37.75 -42.48
CA ASN A 189 7.94 -38.69 -43.57
C ASN A 189 9.17 -39.44 -44.09
N LYS A 190 10.40 -39.00 -43.75
CA LYS A 190 11.65 -39.65 -44.16
C LYS A 190 12.11 -40.78 -43.25
N ASN A 191 11.34 -41.17 -42.23
CA ASN A 191 11.58 -42.39 -41.43
C ASN A 191 11.23 -43.70 -42.17
N LYS A 192 11.23 -43.71 -43.51
CA LYS A 192 11.21 -44.94 -44.32
C LYS A 192 12.41 -44.91 -45.27
N LYS A 193 13.39 -45.77 -45.01
CA LYS A 193 14.71 -45.94 -45.66
C LYS A 193 15.75 -44.98 -45.09
N TYR A 194 16.77 -45.44 -44.37
CA TYR A 194 17.71 -46.52 -44.70
C TYR A 194 17.87 -47.55 -43.60
#